data_AF-A0AAV4A8A6-F1
#
_entry.id   AF-A0AAV4A8A6-F1
#
_cell.length_a   1.000
_cell.length_b   1.000
_cell.length_c   1.000
_cell.angle_alpha   90.00
_cell.angle_beta   90.00
_cell.angle_gamma   90.00
#
_symmetry.space_group_name_H-M   'P 1'
#
loop_
_entity.id
_entity.type
_entity.pdbx_description
1 polymer ?
#
loop_
_entity_poly.entity_id
_entity_poly.type
_entity_poly.pdbx_seq_one_letter_code
_entity_poly.pdbx_strand_id
1 'polypeptide(L)'
;MAVLRHCKRVELTCGLFRQFLFYLPEKTLLEESDDPVVKTVQPSLKTGRKWKVTEAVDEAKECLKVKEVIGQTQTDRRGFGSTTAKRWSKTEGKEKRDMIIDEIRNKEDSTRVQKAVQQPQQGQWTNWGTAI
;
A
#
# COMPACT_ATOMS: atom_id res chain seq x y z
N MET A 1 24.45 6.22 -15.87
CA MET A 1 23.20 5.49 -16.17
C MET A 1 23.30 3.98 -15.88
N ALA A 2 23.84 3.57 -14.72
CA ALA A 2 23.91 2.14 -14.33
C ALA A 2 23.11 1.81 -13.05
N VAL A 3 22.80 2.83 -12.23
CA VAL A 3 22.13 2.66 -10.93
C VAL A 3 20.66 2.22 -11.05
N LEU A 4 19.99 2.59 -12.16
CA LEU A 4 18.57 2.27 -12.37
C LEU A 4 18.29 0.84 -12.85
N ARG A 5 19.27 0.13 -13.41
CA ARG A 5 19.06 -1.25 -13.90
C ARG A 5 19.22 -2.32 -12.81
N HIS A 6 19.93 -2.01 -11.73
CA HIS A 6 20.17 -2.97 -10.65
C HIS A 6 19.03 -3.04 -9.62
N CYS A 7 18.11 -2.08 -9.64
CA CYS A 7 16.94 -2.02 -8.76
C CYS A 7 15.98 -3.23 -8.96
N LYS A 8 15.95 -3.83 -10.16
CA LYS A 8 15.09 -5.00 -10.45
C LYS A 8 15.49 -6.30 -9.73
N ARG A 9 16.70 -6.40 -9.15
CA ARG A 9 17.15 -7.61 -8.43
C ARG A 9 16.90 -7.55 -6.91
N VAL A 10 16.16 -6.55 -6.42
CA VAL A 10 15.62 -6.51 -5.05
C VAL A 10 14.21 -7.13 -4.97
N GLU A 11 13.62 -7.52 -6.11
CA GLU A 11 12.29 -8.15 -6.18
C GLU A 11 12.20 -9.51 -5.46
N LEU A 12 13.32 -10.16 -5.13
CA LEU A 12 13.33 -11.57 -4.70
C LEU A 12 13.18 -11.83 -3.18
N THR A 13 13.15 -10.81 -2.33
CA THR A 13 12.87 -10.99 -0.88
C THR A 13 11.46 -10.58 -0.47
N CYS A 14 10.68 -9.97 -1.38
CA CYS A 14 9.33 -9.48 -1.10
C CYS A 14 8.26 -10.38 -1.75
N GLY A 15 8.20 -11.66 -1.35
CA GLY A 15 7.09 -12.56 -1.73
C GLY A 15 5.70 -12.08 -1.30
N LEU A 16 5.61 -11.00 -0.53
CA LEU A 16 4.35 -10.39 -0.11
C LEU A 16 3.61 -9.70 -1.27
N PHE A 17 4.29 -9.23 -2.33
CA PHE A 17 3.66 -8.46 -3.43
C PHE A 17 2.56 -9.24 -4.16
N ARG A 18 2.73 -10.56 -4.30
CA ARG A 18 1.71 -11.45 -4.88
C ARG A 18 0.54 -11.69 -3.93
N GLN A 19 0.77 -11.75 -2.63
CA GLN A 19 -0.30 -11.85 -1.62
C GLN A 19 -1.11 -10.56 -1.56
N PHE A 20 -0.45 -9.39 -1.71
CA PHE A 20 -1.05 -8.05 -1.66
C PHE A 20 -2.15 -7.85 -2.69
N LEU A 21 -1.91 -8.29 -3.92
CA LEU A 21 -2.82 -8.04 -5.04
C LEU A 21 -4.04 -8.97 -5.05
N PHE A 22 -3.97 -10.15 -4.41
CA PHE A 22 -5.04 -11.15 -4.49
C PHE A 22 -6.07 -11.02 -3.35
N TYR A 23 -5.63 -10.78 -2.11
CA TYR A 23 -6.53 -10.82 -0.94
C TYR A 23 -7.18 -9.47 -0.59
N LEU A 24 -6.55 -8.37 -0.99
CA LEU A 24 -7.03 -7.03 -0.69
C LEU A 24 -8.32 -6.61 -1.45
N PRO A 25 -8.48 -6.91 -2.76
CA PRO A 25 -9.74 -6.61 -3.43
C PRO A 25 -10.89 -7.44 -2.83
N GLU A 26 -10.63 -8.66 -2.37
CA GLU A 26 -11.64 -9.52 -1.75
C GLU A 26 -12.16 -8.94 -0.43
N LYS A 27 -11.29 -8.45 0.47
CA LYS A 27 -11.75 -7.86 1.74
C LYS A 27 -12.63 -6.63 1.53
N THR A 28 -12.21 -5.74 0.63
CA THR A 28 -12.92 -4.48 0.37
C THR A 28 -14.24 -4.71 -0.35
N LEU A 29 -14.30 -5.69 -1.27
CA LEU A 29 -15.55 -6.13 -1.90
C LEU A 29 -16.56 -6.66 -0.88
N LEU A 30 -16.12 -7.43 0.11
CA LEU A 30 -17.00 -7.98 1.14
C LEU A 30 -17.57 -6.89 2.07
N GLU A 31 -16.82 -5.82 2.33
CA GLU A 31 -17.30 -4.69 3.16
C GLU A 31 -18.29 -3.79 2.43
N GLU A 32 -18.11 -3.64 1.11
CA GLU A 32 -18.95 -2.80 0.24
C GLU A 32 -20.14 -3.56 -0.36
N SER A 33 -20.33 -4.84 -0.04
CA SER A 33 -21.46 -5.63 -0.54
C SER A 33 -22.80 -5.06 -0.08
N ASP A 34 -23.76 -4.99 -1.01
CA ASP A 34 -25.15 -4.56 -0.74
C ASP A 34 -25.91 -5.59 0.11
N ASP A 35 -25.46 -6.85 0.10
CA ASP A 35 -26.12 -7.93 0.84
C ASP A 35 -25.81 -7.82 2.34
N PRO A 36 -26.83 -7.61 3.20
CA PRO A 36 -26.63 -7.40 4.63
C PRO A 36 -26.03 -8.63 5.32
N VAL A 37 -26.33 -9.84 4.81
CA VAL A 37 -25.82 -11.10 5.35
C VAL A 37 -24.31 -11.22 5.09
N VAL A 38 -23.86 -10.91 3.87
CA VAL A 38 -22.44 -10.95 3.48
C VAL A 38 -21.64 -9.95 4.31
N LYS A 39 -22.19 -8.75 4.48
CA LYS A 39 -21.58 -7.68 5.27
C LYS A 39 -21.48 -8.02 6.77
N THR A 40 -22.41 -8.83 7.28
CA THR A 40 -22.42 -9.25 8.70
C THR A 40 -21.47 -10.41 8.94
N VAL A 41 -21.42 -11.39 8.05
CA VAL A 41 -20.62 -12.60 8.22
C VAL A 41 -19.12 -12.34 8.05
N GLN A 42 -18.73 -11.43 7.15
CA GLN A 42 -17.33 -11.03 6.86
C GLN A 42 -16.31 -12.15 7.10
N PRO A 43 -16.20 -13.13 6.18
CA PRO A 43 -15.34 -14.29 6.38
C PRO A 43 -13.89 -13.86 6.65
N SER A 44 -13.28 -14.48 7.66
CA SER A 44 -11.89 -14.19 8.01
C SER A 44 -10.97 -14.66 6.89
N LEU A 45 -10.33 -13.71 6.19
CA LEU A 45 -9.35 -14.03 5.17
C LEU A 45 -8.12 -14.67 5.83
N LYS A 46 -7.81 -15.90 5.44
CA LYS A 46 -6.60 -16.61 5.90
C LYS A 46 -5.36 -15.98 5.28
N THR A 47 -4.88 -14.91 5.91
CA THR A 47 -3.62 -14.25 5.54
C THR A 47 -2.45 -14.90 6.28
N GLY A 48 -1.25 -14.84 5.72
CA GLY A 48 -0.04 -15.41 6.35
C GLY A 48 0.38 -14.68 7.63
N ARG A 49 1.39 -15.21 8.34
CA ARG A 49 1.87 -14.65 9.63
C ARG A 49 2.43 -13.22 9.52
N LYS A 50 3.07 -12.89 8.41
CA LYS A 50 3.82 -11.63 8.25
C LYS A 50 2.93 -10.42 7.97
N TRP A 51 1.69 -10.64 7.57
CA TRP A 51 0.83 -9.55 7.14
C TRP A 51 -0.64 -9.90 7.40
N LYS A 52 -1.37 -8.93 7.94
CA LYS A 52 -2.81 -9.02 8.20
C LYS A 52 -3.54 -8.01 7.33
N VAL A 53 -4.51 -8.50 6.56
CA VAL A 53 -5.27 -7.67 5.60
C VAL A 53 -6.13 -6.63 6.31
N THR A 54 -6.79 -6.99 7.42
CA THR A 54 -7.67 -6.08 8.17
C THR A 54 -6.92 -4.85 8.67
N GLU A 55 -5.81 -5.07 9.37
CA GLU A 55 -4.96 -4.00 9.91
C GLU A 55 -4.45 -3.07 8.80
N ALA A 56 -4.00 -3.63 7.67
CA ALA A 56 -3.50 -2.82 6.57
C ALA A 56 -4.59 -2.02 5.84
N VAL A 57 -5.81 -2.56 5.72
CA VAL A 57 -6.95 -1.84 5.13
C VAL A 57 -7.41 -0.72 6.06
N ASP A 58 -7.48 -0.96 7.36
CA ASP A 58 -7.92 0.06 8.32
C ASP A 58 -6.92 1.21 8.40
N GLU A 59 -5.62 0.89 8.45
CA GLU A 59 -4.57 1.90 8.41
C GLU A 59 -4.57 2.71 7.10
N ALA A 60 -4.80 2.05 5.96
CA ALA A 60 -4.93 2.75 4.68
C ALA A 60 -6.14 3.70 4.67
N LYS A 61 -7.29 3.28 5.22
CA LYS A 61 -8.47 4.15 5.36
C LYS A 61 -8.17 5.36 6.23
N GLU A 62 -7.46 5.18 7.35
CA GLU A 62 -7.04 6.28 8.22
C GLU A 62 -6.07 7.23 7.52
N CYS A 63 -5.08 6.70 6.81
CA CYS A 63 -4.15 7.51 6.04
C CYS A 63 -4.86 8.33 4.95
N LEU A 64 -5.82 7.73 4.23
CA LEU A 64 -6.63 8.42 3.23
C LEU A 64 -7.48 9.56 3.84
N LYS A 65 -8.05 9.37 5.04
CA LYS A 65 -8.74 10.44 5.77
C LYS A 65 -7.77 11.57 6.14
N VAL A 66 -6.58 11.24 6.63
CA VAL A 66 -5.55 12.24 6.97
C VAL A 66 -5.09 13.00 5.72
N LYS A 67 -4.89 12.32 4.59
CA LYS A 67 -4.57 12.94 3.30
C LYS A 67 -5.67 13.86 2.82
N GLU A 68 -6.93 13.51 3.05
CA GLU A 68 -8.05 14.40 2.73
C GLU A 68 -8.02 15.69 3.56
N VAL A 69 -7.67 15.62 4.84
CA VAL A 69 -7.51 16.80 5.73
C VAL A 69 -6.32 17.67 5.31
N ILE A 70 -5.18 17.05 5.03
CA ILE A 70 -3.96 17.75 4.58
C ILE A 70 -4.19 18.40 3.21
N GLY A 71 -5.03 17.79 2.37
CA GLY A 71 -5.29 18.23 1.01
C GLY A 71 -4.19 17.79 0.05
N GLN A 72 -4.03 18.55 -1.04
CA GLN A 72 -3.05 18.19 -2.07
C GLN A 72 -1.66 18.71 -1.74
N THR A 73 -0.72 17.78 -1.65
CA THR A 73 0.71 18.08 -1.57
C THR A 73 1.29 18.18 -2.97
N GLN A 74 2.17 19.17 -3.18
CA GLN A 74 2.92 19.26 -4.43
C GLN A 74 3.79 18.00 -4.59
N THR A 75 3.60 17.31 -5.71
CA THR A 75 4.45 16.18 -6.09
C THR A 75 5.44 16.65 -7.15
N ASP A 76 6.74 16.48 -6.88
CA ASP A 76 7.84 16.92 -7.74
C ASP A 76 7.83 18.43 -8.04
N ARG A 77 8.33 18.82 -9.22
CA ARG A 77 8.34 20.19 -9.74
C ARG A 77 7.14 20.50 -10.64
N ARG A 78 6.04 19.77 -10.49
CA ARG A 78 4.82 19.95 -11.32
C ARG A 78 3.97 21.16 -10.92
N GLY A 79 4.25 21.76 -9.75
CA GLY A 79 3.49 22.89 -9.24
C GLY A 79 2.13 22.51 -8.65
N PHE A 80 1.51 23.46 -7.95
CA PHE A 80 0.17 23.29 -7.38
C PHE A 80 -0.90 23.26 -8.48
N GLY A 81 -1.88 22.36 -8.36
CA GLY A 81 -3.01 22.26 -9.30
C GLY A 81 -2.76 21.40 -10.54
N SER A 82 -1.55 20.84 -10.71
CA SER A 82 -1.27 19.93 -11.83
C SER A 82 -2.01 18.58 -11.75
N THR A 83 -2.50 18.21 -10.57
CA THR A 83 -3.20 16.94 -10.33
C THR A 83 -4.56 17.19 -9.69
N THR A 84 -5.58 16.52 -10.20
CA THR A 84 -6.92 16.59 -9.62
C THR A 84 -7.01 15.65 -8.43
N ALA A 85 -7.21 16.24 -7.25
CA ALA A 85 -7.39 15.51 -6.01
C ALA A 85 -8.65 14.66 -6.03
N LYS A 86 -8.53 13.34 -5.89
CA LYS A 86 -9.68 12.52 -5.47
C LYS A 86 -9.85 12.67 -3.96
N ARG A 87 -11.06 13.00 -3.52
CA ARG A 87 -11.41 13.11 -2.10
C ARG A 87 -12.02 11.80 -1.63
N TRP A 88 -11.49 11.26 -0.54
CA TRP A 88 -11.93 9.99 0.04
C TRP A 88 -13.42 10.02 0.44
N SER A 89 -13.89 11.12 1.01
CA SER A 89 -15.31 11.28 1.38
C SER A 89 -16.28 11.29 0.18
N LYS A 90 -15.82 11.68 -1.01
CA LYS A 90 -16.66 11.87 -2.21
C LYS A 90 -16.61 10.72 -3.20
N THR A 91 -15.82 9.70 -2.91
CA THR A 91 -15.54 8.61 -3.82
C THR A 91 -16.21 7.33 -3.36
N GLU A 92 -16.76 6.59 -4.32
CA GLU A 92 -17.60 5.43 -4.06
C GLU A 92 -17.23 4.25 -4.95
N GLY A 93 -17.61 3.05 -4.51
CA GLY A 93 -17.44 1.80 -5.23
C GLY A 93 -15.98 1.51 -5.63
N LYS A 94 -15.77 1.18 -6.91
CA LYS A 94 -14.47 0.73 -7.41
C LYS A 94 -13.35 1.75 -7.17
N GLU A 95 -13.63 3.04 -7.35
CA GLU A 95 -12.60 4.07 -7.18
C GLU A 95 -12.08 4.11 -5.74
N LYS A 96 -12.98 3.91 -4.77
CA LYS A 96 -12.68 3.85 -3.34
C LYS A 96 -11.73 2.70 -3.03
N ARG A 97 -12.00 1.53 -3.61
CA ARG A 97 -11.13 0.34 -3.49
C ARG A 97 -9.77 0.56 -4.13
N ASP A 98 -9.74 1.14 -5.32
CA ASP A 98 -8.50 1.45 -6.01
C ASP A 98 -7.62 2.41 -5.18
N MET A 99 -8.21 3.41 -4.52
CA MET A 99 -7.47 4.29 -3.59
C MET A 99 -6.91 3.54 -2.37
N ILE A 100 -7.66 2.60 -1.78
CA ILE A 100 -7.12 1.78 -0.68
C ILE A 100 -5.94 0.93 -1.18
N ILE A 101 -6.10 0.29 -2.33
CA ILE A 101 -5.05 -0.57 -2.91
C ILE A 101 -3.79 0.24 -3.18
N ASP A 102 -3.92 1.41 -3.81
CA ASP A 102 -2.80 2.28 -4.13
C ASP A 102 -2.13 2.84 -2.87
N GLU A 103 -2.89 3.14 -1.82
CA GLU A 103 -2.33 3.61 -0.56
C GLU A 103 -1.47 2.53 0.12
N ILE A 104 -1.93 1.28 0.14
CA ILE A 104 -1.16 0.17 0.70
C ILE A 104 0.11 -0.09 -0.11
N ARG A 105 0.03 0.02 -1.45
CA ARG A 105 1.22 -0.06 -2.33
C ARG A 105 2.21 1.05 -2.00
N ASN A 106 1.75 2.29 -1.91
CA ASN A 106 2.59 3.44 -1.60
C ASN A 106 3.25 3.32 -0.23
N LYS A 107 2.53 2.82 0.77
CA LYS A 107 3.08 2.59 2.11
C LYS A 107 4.21 1.56 2.09
N GLU A 108 3.99 0.43 1.43
CA GLU A 108 4.98 -0.63 1.28
C GLU A 108 6.22 -0.13 0.51
N ASP A 109 6.02 0.60 -0.59
CA ASP A 109 7.12 1.20 -1.35
C ASP A 109 7.88 2.24 -0.52
N SER A 110 7.19 3.02 0.31
CA SER A 110 7.83 3.95 1.25
C SER A 110 8.72 3.22 2.25
N THR A 111 8.26 2.10 2.81
CA THR A 111 9.07 1.25 3.70
C THR A 111 10.30 0.68 2.98
N ARG A 112 10.16 0.29 1.70
CA ARG A 112 11.30 -0.17 0.89
C ARG A 112 12.32 0.93 0.66
N VAL A 113 11.86 2.12 0.28
CA VAL A 113 12.74 3.28 0.07
C VAL A 113 13.44 3.66 1.37
N GLN A 114 12.73 3.68 2.50
CA GLN A 114 13.33 3.92 3.81
C GLN A 114 14.44 2.93 4.15
N LYS A 115 14.21 1.63 3.95
CA LYS A 115 15.23 0.59 4.13
C LYS A 115 16.42 0.78 3.21
N ALA A 116 16.17 1.11 1.93
CA ALA A 116 17.23 1.35 0.96
C ALA A 116 18.11 2.56 1.35
N VAL A 117 17.50 3.65 1.83
CA VAL A 117 18.22 4.84 2.30
C VAL A 117 19.08 4.53 3.54
N GLN A 118 18.64 3.64 4.42
CA GLN A 118 19.41 3.20 5.59
C GLN A 118 20.61 2.30 5.23
N GLN A 119 20.74 1.88 3.98
CA GLN A 119 21.80 1.00 3.50
C GLN A 119 22.66 1.68 2.41
N PRO A 120 23.40 2.76 2.74
CA PRO A 120 24.15 3.54 1.75
C PRO A 120 25.39 2.83 1.21
N GLN A 121 25.95 1.87 1.96
CA GLN A 121 27.17 1.16 1.59
C GLN A 121 26.86 -0.11 0.78
N GLN A 122 27.59 -0.32 -0.31
CA GLN A 122 27.52 -1.52 -1.13
C GLN A 122 27.78 -2.77 -0.25
N GLY A 123 26.89 -3.75 -0.30
CA GLY A 123 26.99 -4.98 0.49
C GLY A 123 26.26 -4.97 1.84
N GLN A 124 25.68 -3.86 2.29
CA GLN A 124 24.87 -3.86 3.53
C GLN A 124 23.60 -4.72 3.42
N TRP A 125 23.03 -4.80 2.23
CA TRP A 125 21.91 -5.69 1.89
C TRP A 125 22.22 -7.20 1.97
N THR A 126 23.49 -7.62 2.12
CA THR A 126 23.87 -9.04 2.25
C THR A 126 24.08 -9.52 3.68
N ASN A 127 23.92 -8.64 4.69
CA ASN A 127 23.97 -9.04 6.09
C ASN A 127 22.64 -9.66 6.52
N TRP A 128 22.55 -10.98 6.40
CA TRP A 128 21.40 -11.77 6.83
C TRP A 128 21.26 -11.89 8.36
N GLY A 129 22.30 -11.54 9.12
CA GLY A 129 22.39 -11.78 10.57
C GLY A 129 21.72 -10.75 11.48
N THR A 130 21.35 -9.57 10.98
CA THR A 130 20.78 -8.47 11.80
C THR A 130 19.33 -8.12 11.45
N ALA A 131 18.71 -8.84 10.52
CA ALA A 131 17.31 -8.64 10.14
C ALA A 131 16.38 -9.42 11.09
N ILE A 132 16.14 -8.87 12.28
CA ILE A 132 15.03 -9.24 13.17
C ILE A 132 14.01 -8.10 13.16
#